data_AF-A0A238VQS8-F1
#
_entry.id   AF-A0A238VQS8-F1
#
_cell.length_a   1.000
_cell.length_b   1.000
_cell.length_c   1.000
_cell.angle_alpha   90.00
_cell.angle_beta   90.00
_cell.angle_gamma   90.00
#
_symmetry.space_group_name_H-M   'P 1'
#
loop_
_entity.id
_entity.type
_entity.pdbx_description
1 polymer ?
#
loop_
_entity_poly.entity_id
_entity_poly.type
_entity_poly.pdbx_seq_one_letter_code
_entity_poly.pdbx_strand_id
1 'polypeptide(L)'
;MFTLIIIILPIFFQLIFGRKAIAESITLEFGTISMISIILQIALTIIAFLIASNNFEEQLQGQPYRCGMGLIGIFAFSFLFTIILLIVIIVQYFIKRSYEE
;
A
#
# COMPACT_ATOMS: atom_id res chain seq x y z
N MET A 1 6.48 9.61 -11.19
CA MET A 1 5.10 9.81 -10.69
C MET A 1 4.32 8.50 -10.57
N PHE A 2 4.37 7.62 -11.58
CA PHE A 2 3.67 6.32 -11.57
C PHE A 2 3.97 5.43 -10.35
N THR A 3 5.21 5.42 -9.86
CA THR A 3 5.65 4.63 -8.70
C THR A 3 4.86 4.93 -7.41
N LEU A 4 4.46 6.18 -7.18
CA LEU A 4 3.70 6.55 -5.98
C LEU A 4 2.24 6.08 -6.06
N ILE A 5 1.67 6.05 -7.26
CA ILE A 5 0.28 5.58 -7.48
C ILE A 5 0.16 4.11 -7.07
N ILE A 6 1.18 3.31 -7.39
CA ILE A 6 1.24 1.87 -7.06
C ILE A 6 1.17 1.65 -5.54
N ILE A 7 1.89 2.46 -4.75
CA ILE A 7 1.99 2.29 -3.29
C ILE A 7 0.69 2.66 -2.58
N ILE A 8 -0.16 3.50 -3.18
CA ILE A 8 -1.43 3.96 -2.57
C ILE A 8 -2.58 2.97 -2.88
N LEU A 9 -2.45 2.15 -3.92
CA LEU A 9 -3.50 1.23 -4.37
C LEU A 9 -4.07 0.31 -3.25
N PRO A 10 -3.26 -0.26 -2.34
CA PRO A 10 -3.76 -1.11 -1.26
C PRO A 10 -4.67 -0.35 -0.27
N ILE A 11 -4.41 0.94 -0.04
CA ILE A 11 -5.26 1.78 0.80
C ILE A 11 -6.62 1.99 0.14
N PHE A 12 -6.65 2.31 -1.15
CA PHE A 12 -7.92 2.44 -1.88
C PHE A 12 -8.69 1.13 -1.91
N PHE A 13 -8.00 0.01 -2.12
CA PHE A 13 -8.61 -1.32 -2.06
C PHE A 13 -9.25 -1.56 -0.68
N GLN A 14 -8.53 -1.30 0.42
CA GLN A 14 -9.07 -1.43 1.77
C GLN A 14 -10.24 -0.47 2.04
N LEU A 15 -10.18 0.78 1.59
CA LEU A 15 -11.27 1.75 1.79
C LEU A 15 -12.56 1.32 1.08
N ILE A 16 -12.45 0.80 -0.14
CA ILE A 16 -13.60 0.40 -0.95
C ILE A 16 -14.11 -0.98 -0.53
N PHE A 17 -13.25 -2.00 -0.57
CA PHE A 17 -13.66 -3.38 -0.32
C PHE A 17 -13.80 -3.69 1.17
N GLY A 18 -13.02 -3.03 2.04
CA GLY A 18 -13.20 -3.16 3.49
C GLY A 18 -14.56 -2.65 3.93
N ARG A 19 -14.99 -1.48 3.43
CA ARG A 19 -16.35 -0.97 3.70
C ARG A 19 -17.43 -1.90 3.14
N LYS A 20 -17.24 -2.42 1.92
CA LYS A 20 -18.19 -3.38 1.32
C LYS A 20 -18.30 -4.67 2.13
N ALA A 21 -17.20 -5.17 2.67
CA ALA A 21 -17.16 -6.36 3.53
C ALA A 21 -17.85 -6.10 4.87
N ILE A 22 -17.69 -4.92 5.47
CA ILE A 22 -18.40 -4.54 6.71
C ILE A 22 -19.91 -4.47 6.48
N ALA A 23 -20.35 -3.93 5.34
CA ALA A 23 -21.76 -3.88 4.98
C ALA A 23 -22.32 -5.21 4.46
N GLU A 24 -21.54 -6.30 4.52
CA GLU A 24 -21.90 -7.63 4.02
C GLU A 24 -22.39 -7.64 2.55
N SER A 25 -21.96 -6.64 1.78
CA SER A 25 -22.37 -6.44 0.37
C SER A 25 -21.55 -7.27 -0.62
N ILE A 26 -20.55 -8.01 -0.13
CA ILE A 26 -19.68 -8.91 -0.89
C ILE A 26 -19.43 -10.19 -0.10
N THR A 27 -19.02 -11.26 -0.79
CA THR A 27 -18.79 -12.58 -0.18
C THR A 27 -17.52 -12.68 0.65
N LEU A 28 -16.56 -11.77 0.45
CA LEU A 28 -15.27 -11.80 1.14
C LEU A 28 -15.38 -11.18 2.52
N GLU A 29 -14.93 -11.92 3.53
CA GLU A 29 -14.86 -11.44 4.91
C GLU A 29 -13.87 -10.28 5.07
N PHE A 30 -14.15 -9.39 6.01
CA PHE A 30 -13.31 -8.23 6.33
C PHE A 30 -11.85 -8.62 6.66
N GLY A 31 -11.65 -9.73 7.37
CA GLY A 31 -10.32 -10.24 7.70
C GLY A 31 -9.53 -10.63 6.45
N THR A 32 -10.18 -11.32 5.51
CA THR A 32 -9.59 -11.70 4.22
C THR A 32 -9.22 -10.48 3.38
N ILE A 33 -10.12 -9.49 3.28
CA ILE A 33 -9.81 -8.22 2.58
C ILE A 33 -8.60 -7.53 3.22
N SER A 34 -8.54 -7.48 4.55
CA SER A 34 -7.43 -6.84 5.28
C SER A 34 -6.10 -7.58 5.05
N MET A 35 -6.08 -8.92 5.05
CA MET A 35 -4.89 -9.68 4.71
C MET A 35 -4.43 -9.45 3.26
N ILE A 36 -5.37 -9.43 2.31
CA ILE A 36 -5.07 -9.15 0.90
C ILE A 36 -4.43 -7.76 0.77
N SER A 37 -4.98 -6.74 1.45
CA SER A 37 -4.42 -5.38 1.45
C SER A 37 -2.99 -5.33 1.98
N ILE A 38 -2.70 -6.05 3.06
CA ILE A 38 -1.34 -6.11 3.65
C ILE A 38 -0.36 -6.78 2.68
N ILE A 39 -0.75 -7.93 2.10
CA ILE A 39 0.07 -8.64 1.11
C ILE A 39 0.32 -7.76 -0.11
N LEU A 40 -0.71 -7.07 -0.61
CA LEU A 40 -0.58 -6.13 -1.71
C LEU A 40 0.35 -4.97 -1.36
N GLN A 41 0.29 -4.42 -0.15
CA GLN A 41 1.20 -3.34 0.29
C GLN A 41 2.67 -3.76 0.21
N ILE A 42 2.99 -4.98 0.63
CA ILE A 42 4.35 -5.52 0.56
C ILE A 42 4.76 -5.76 -0.90
N ALA A 43 3.93 -6.47 -1.67
CA ALA A 43 4.24 -6.80 -3.07
C ALA A 43 4.41 -5.55 -3.95
N LEU A 44 3.50 -4.59 -3.82
CA LEU A 44 3.53 -3.34 -4.58
C LEU A 44 4.68 -2.42 -4.15
N THR A 45 5.12 -2.48 -2.88
CA THR A 45 6.32 -1.79 -2.42
C THR A 45 7.58 -2.34 -3.09
N ILE A 46 7.71 -3.66 -3.20
CA ILE A 46 8.85 -4.30 -3.88
C ILE A 46 8.86 -3.91 -5.36
N ILE A 47 7.70 -4.00 -6.03
CA ILE A 47 7.56 -3.60 -7.44
C ILE A 47 7.89 -2.12 -7.63
N ALA A 48 7.40 -1.25 -6.75
CA ALA A 48 7.70 0.18 -6.80
C ALA A 48 9.20 0.46 -6.64
N PHE A 49 9.89 -0.27 -5.75
CA PHE A 49 11.33 -0.14 -5.57
C PHE A 49 12.11 -0.57 -6.83
N LEU A 50 11.74 -1.70 -7.44
CA LEU A 50 12.37 -2.18 -8.68
C LEU A 50 12.18 -1.18 -9.84
N ILE A 51 10.95 -0.69 -10.03
CA ILE A 51 10.65 0.31 -11.07
C ILE A 51 11.46 1.58 -10.84
N ALA A 52 11.55 2.03 -9.59
CA ALA A 52 12.31 3.23 -9.28
C ALA A 52 13.80 3.06 -9.51
N SER A 53 14.38 1.92 -9.10
CA SER A 53 15.79 1.61 -9.36
C SER A 53 16.10 1.67 -10.85
N ASN A 54 15.28 1.01 -11.68
CA ASN A 54 15.46 1.01 -13.14
C ASN A 54 15.35 2.43 -13.73
N ASN A 55 14.34 3.21 -13.31
CA ASN A 55 14.18 4.59 -13.78
C ASN A 55 15.36 5.48 -13.38
N PHE A 56 15.91 5.28 -12.17
CA PHE A 56 17.07 6.03 -11.70
C PHE A 56 18.35 5.68 -12.46
N GLU A 57 18.56 4.40 -12.78
CA GLU A 57 19.70 3.95 -13.61
C GLU A 57 19.63 4.54 -15.03
N GLU A 58 18.44 4.54 -15.64
CA GLU A 58 18.22 5.14 -16.96
C GLU A 58 18.52 6.65 -16.97
N GLN A 59 18.08 7.37 -15.93
CA GLN A 59 18.32 8.81 -15.79
C GLN A 59 19.80 9.19 -15.63
N LEU A 60 20.63 8.27 -15.13
CA LEU A 60 22.05 8.52 -14.92
C LEU A 60 22.93 8.14 -16.12
N GLN A 61 22.37 7.64 -17.23
CA GLN A 61 23.12 7.24 -18.43
C GLN A 61 24.32 6.32 -18.13
N GLY A 62 24.16 5.42 -17.16
CA GLY A 62 25.22 4.50 -16.74
C GLY A 62 26.26 5.08 -15.77
N GLN A 63 26.09 6.33 -15.30
CA GLN A 63 26.84 6.79 -14.14
C GLN A 63 26.35 6.09 -12.86
N PRO A 64 27.25 5.69 -11.96
CA PRO A 64 26.86 5.01 -10.73
C PRO A 64 25.94 5.90 -9.89
N TYR A 65 24.88 5.32 -9.34
CA TYR A 65 23.95 6.01 -8.44
C TYR A 65 24.67 6.37 -7.13
N ARG A 66 25.29 7.55 -7.08
CA ARG A 66 26.19 7.95 -5.96
C ARG A 66 25.43 8.31 -4.68
N CYS A 67 24.16 8.68 -4.78
CA CYS A 67 23.37 9.12 -3.64
C CYS A 67 22.04 8.37 -3.63
N GLY A 68 21.93 7.36 -2.75
CA GLY A 68 20.76 6.51 -2.49
C GLY A 68 19.45 7.25 -2.13
N MET A 69 19.46 8.57 -2.14
CA MET A 69 18.44 9.44 -1.54
C MET A 69 17.06 9.28 -2.19
N GLY A 70 16.99 9.03 -3.51
CA GLY A 70 15.72 8.74 -4.18
C GLY A 70 15.09 7.42 -3.73
N LEU A 71 15.88 6.38 -3.55
CA LEU A 71 15.43 5.08 -3.05
C LEU A 71 15.02 5.15 -1.57
N ILE A 72 15.76 5.91 -0.75
CA ILE A 72 15.39 6.21 0.65
C ILE A 72 14.03 6.90 0.70
N GLY A 73 13.79 7.87 -0.18
CA GLY A 73 12.49 8.55 -0.26
C GLY A 73 11.34 7.58 -0.53
N ILE A 74 11.51 6.65 -1.47
CA ILE A 74 10.49 5.64 -1.78
C ILE A 74 10.25 4.71 -0.62
N PHE A 75 11.30 4.24 0.05
CA PHE A 75 11.17 3.42 1.24
C PHE A 75 10.40 4.15 2.36
N ALA A 76 10.74 5.41 2.62
CA ALA A 76 10.04 6.23 3.61
C ALA A 76 8.56 6.43 3.28
N PHE A 77 8.22 6.70 2.01
CA PHE A 77 6.83 6.78 1.57
C PHE A 77 6.10 5.46 1.73
N SER A 78 6.69 4.33 1.30
CA SER A 78 6.11 3.00 1.48
C SER A 78 5.85 2.67 2.94
N PHE A 79 6.77 3.03 3.83
CA PHE A 79 6.59 2.87 5.27
C PHE A 79 5.43 3.72 5.80
N LEU A 80 5.36 5.00 5.42
CA LEU A 80 4.25 5.89 5.79
C LEU A 80 2.90 5.35 5.32
N PHE A 81 2.79 4.92 4.05
CA PHE A 81 1.55 4.37 3.52
C PHE A 81 1.16 3.04 4.17
N THR A 82 2.13 2.25 4.62
CA THR A 82 1.86 1.04 5.42
C THR A 82 1.25 1.41 6.76
N ILE A 83 1.76 2.44 7.45
CA ILE A 83 1.17 2.94 8.69
C ILE A 83 -0.27 3.42 8.45
N ILE A 84 -0.50 4.19 7.37
CA ILE A 84 -1.84 4.67 7.01
C ILE A 84 -2.79 3.49 6.74
N LEU A 85 -2.34 2.47 6.02
CA LEU A 85 -3.13 1.27 5.76
C LEU A 85 -3.53 0.57 7.06
N LEU A 86 -2.60 0.41 8.01
CA LEU A 86 -2.90 -0.19 9.32
C LEU A 86 -3.91 0.65 10.11
N ILE A 87 -3.79 1.98 10.09
CA ILE A 87 -4.77 2.88 10.72
C ILE A 87 -6.15 2.67 10.10
N VAL A 88 -6.25 2.62 8.76
CA VAL A 88 -7.51 2.38 8.06
C VAL A 88 -8.13 1.04 8.47
N ILE A 89 -7.33 -0.04 8.53
CA ILE A 89 -7.79 -1.37 8.98
C ILE A 89 -8.30 -1.31 10.42
N ILE A 90 -7.57 -0.67 11.33
CA ILE A 90 -7.97 -0.54 12.74
C ILE A 90 -9.28 0.23 12.88
N VAL A 91 -9.41 1.38 12.20
CA VAL A 91 -10.65 2.18 12.21
C VAL A 91 -11.82 1.37 11.68
N GLN A 92 -11.63 0.69 10.55
CA GLN A 92 -12.66 -0.17 9.96
C GLN A 92 -13.03 -1.36 10.85
N TYR A 93 -12.06 -1.93 11.56
CA TYR A 93 -12.31 -2.99 12.54
C TYR A 93 -13.22 -2.52 13.68
N PHE A 94 -12.96 -1.33 14.26
CA PHE A 94 -13.83 -0.77 15.30
C PHE A 94 -15.23 -0.43 14.79
N ILE A 95 -15.33 0.08 13.55
CA ILE A 95 -16.63 0.31 12.90
C ILE A 95 -17.40 -1.00 12.76
N LYS A 96 -16.76 -2.06 12.24
CA LYS A 96 -17.39 -3.40 12.13
C LYS A 96 -17.91 -3.87 13.48
N ARG A 97 -17.08 -3.79 14.52
CA ARG A 97 -17.43 -4.21 15.87
C ARG A 97 -18.64 -3.46 16.43
N SER A 98 -18.75 -2.15 16.15
CA SER A 98 -19.90 -1.35 16.59
C SER A 98 -21.25 -1.72 15.96
N TYR A 99 -21.25 -2.48 14.85
CA TYR A 99 -22.48 -3.03 14.26
C TYR A 99 -22.83 -4.43 14.79
N GLU A 100 -21.88 -5.11 15.43
CA GLU A 100 -22.06 -6.45 16.02
C GLU A 100 -22.46 -6.38 17.51
N GLU A 101 -22.28 -5.23 18.15
CA GLU A 101 -22.75 -4.89 19.50
C GLU A 101 -24.16 -4.27 19.47
#